data_AF-A0A0P7BNE5-F1
#
_entry.id   AF-A0A0P7BNE5-F1
#
_cell.length_a   1.000
_cell.length_b   1.000
_cell.length_c   1.000
_cell.angle_alpha   90.00
_cell.angle_beta   90.00
_cell.angle_gamma   90.00
#
_symmetry.space_group_name_H-M   'P 1'
#
loop_
_entity.id
_entity.type
_entity.pdbx_description
1 polymer ?
#
loop_
_entity_poly.entity_id
_entity_poly.type
_entity_poly.pdbx_seq_one_letter_code
_entity_poly.pdbx_strand_id
1 'polypeptide(L)'
;MKFTAPLIALLSATGAMAAPAPETVSMMAAGNQWTIQSLNRVCNTADTTCTWNFKIFPGSGTATACKYVINGANASKINGGPSKCGNFQITSGWSGQFGAGNGFTTLSVVSTGKHIIYPAYTDKQLAGGKVVKPDQSYTPAALP
;
A
#
# COMPACT_ATOMS: atom_id res chain seq x y z
N MET A 1 8.51 -61.88 -59.61
CA MET A 1 8.07 -60.47 -59.71
C MET A 1 7.58 -60.03 -58.35
N LYS A 2 7.98 -58.83 -57.92
CA LYS A 2 7.80 -58.27 -56.57
C LYS A 2 6.34 -57.85 -56.35
N PHE A 3 5.74 -58.25 -55.23
CA PHE A 3 4.50 -57.66 -54.73
C PHE A 3 4.84 -56.58 -53.71
N THR A 4 4.42 -55.35 -53.99
CA THR A 4 4.61 -54.17 -53.14
C THR A 4 3.22 -53.72 -52.68
N ALA A 5 2.97 -53.63 -51.38
CA ALA A 5 1.80 -52.94 -50.82
C ALA A 5 2.10 -52.42 -49.40
N PRO A 6 1.53 -51.26 -48.99
CA PRO A 6 2.23 -50.28 -48.16
C PRO A 6 1.90 -50.37 -46.65
N LEU A 7 2.86 -49.92 -45.84
CA LEU A 7 2.72 -49.67 -44.41
C LEU A 7 1.92 -48.37 -44.19
N ILE A 8 0.72 -48.44 -43.59
CA ILE A 8 -0.05 -47.26 -43.21
C ILE A 8 0.41 -46.83 -41.81
N ALA A 9 1.17 -45.73 -41.74
CA ALA A 9 1.52 -45.08 -40.48
C ALA A 9 0.42 -44.08 -40.07
N LEU A 10 -0.31 -44.40 -39.01
CA LEU A 10 -1.26 -43.47 -38.37
C LEU A 10 -0.46 -42.51 -37.47
N LEU A 11 -0.26 -41.28 -37.91
CA LEU A 11 0.24 -40.18 -37.08
C LEU A 11 -0.91 -39.62 -36.22
N SER A 12 -0.99 -40.05 -34.97
CA SER A 12 -1.86 -39.44 -33.95
C SER A 12 -1.27 -38.09 -33.54
N ALA A 13 -1.69 -37.00 -34.19
CA ALA A 13 -1.37 -35.64 -33.74
C ALA A 13 -2.18 -35.33 -32.48
N THR A 14 -1.59 -35.54 -31.30
CA THR A 14 -2.09 -34.98 -30.04
C THR A 14 -1.88 -33.47 -30.08
N GLY A 15 -2.87 -32.75 -30.60
CA GLY A 15 -2.95 -31.30 -30.45
C GLY A 15 -3.06 -30.95 -28.98
N ALA A 16 -1.98 -30.41 -28.39
CA ALA A 16 -2.04 -29.79 -27.08
C ALA A 16 -2.93 -28.54 -27.19
N MET A 17 -4.17 -28.62 -26.70
CA MET A 17 -5.02 -27.46 -26.51
C MET A 17 -4.41 -26.63 -25.37
N ALA A 18 -3.76 -25.52 -25.71
CA ALA A 18 -3.31 -24.56 -24.70
C ALA A 18 -4.55 -23.99 -24.00
N ALA A 19 -4.70 -24.27 -22.70
CA ALA A 19 -5.74 -23.67 -21.89
C ALA A 19 -5.54 -22.14 -21.83
N PRO A 20 -6.62 -21.32 -21.89
CA PRO A 20 -6.49 -19.87 -21.72
C PRO A 20 -5.85 -19.58 -20.37
N ALA A 21 -4.82 -18.74 -20.36
CA ALA A 21 -4.21 -18.27 -19.13
C ALA A 21 -5.25 -17.52 -18.30
N PRO A 22 -5.26 -17.65 -16.96
CA PRO A 22 -6.17 -16.90 -16.11
C PRO A 22 -5.98 -15.41 -16.37
N GLU A 23 -7.08 -14.71 -16.66
CA GLU A 23 -7.06 -13.26 -16.82
C GLU A 23 -6.68 -12.63 -15.47
N THR A 24 -5.60 -11.85 -15.47
CA THR A 24 -5.15 -11.12 -14.27
C THR A 24 -5.64 -9.68 -14.38
N VAL A 25 -6.31 -9.19 -13.33
CA VAL A 25 -6.71 -7.79 -13.23
C VAL A 25 -5.75 -7.09 -12.27
N SER A 26 -5.05 -6.08 -12.76
CA SER A 26 -4.26 -5.20 -11.90
C SER A 26 -5.19 -4.32 -11.08
N MET A 27 -5.05 -4.38 -9.75
CA MET A 27 -5.75 -3.46 -8.84
C MET A 27 -5.03 -2.11 -8.71
N MET A 28 -3.88 -1.93 -9.35
CA MET A 28 -3.14 -0.66 -9.33
C MET A 28 -3.85 0.34 -10.24
N ALA A 29 -4.13 1.53 -9.71
CA ALA A 29 -4.68 2.61 -10.49
C ALA A 29 -3.67 3.08 -11.54
N ALA A 30 -4.14 3.34 -12.76
CA ALA A 30 -3.34 4.00 -13.77
C ALA A 30 -3.12 5.47 -13.37
N GLY A 31 -1.88 5.96 -13.40
CA GLY A 31 -1.56 7.35 -13.12
C GLY A 31 -0.31 7.58 -12.29
N ASN A 32 -0.19 8.78 -11.73
CA ASN A 32 1.00 9.22 -11.01
C ASN A 32 1.05 8.59 -9.60
N GLN A 33 2.27 8.33 -9.13
CA GLN A 33 2.50 7.95 -7.74
C GLN A 33 2.07 9.06 -6.79
N TRP A 34 1.56 8.66 -5.63
CA TRP A 34 1.28 9.58 -4.54
C TRP A 34 2.46 9.61 -3.59
N THR A 35 2.89 10.81 -3.21
CA THR A 35 3.99 11.00 -2.28
C THR A 35 3.47 11.50 -0.94
N ILE A 36 3.85 10.81 0.13
CA ILE A 36 3.70 11.32 1.49
C ILE A 36 4.93 12.17 1.82
N GLN A 37 4.71 13.46 1.96
CA GLN A 37 5.76 14.45 2.10
C GLN A 37 5.91 14.92 3.54
N SER A 38 7.16 15.10 3.96
CA SER A 38 7.54 15.73 5.23
C SER A 38 6.85 15.12 6.45
N LEU A 39 6.67 13.80 6.46
CA LEU A 39 5.96 13.11 7.53
C LEU A 39 6.76 13.12 8.83
N ASN A 40 6.11 13.49 9.93
CA ASN A 40 6.59 13.25 11.28
C ASN A 40 5.46 12.73 12.17
N ARG A 41 5.85 12.08 13.28
CA ARG A 41 4.96 11.70 14.38
C ARG A 41 5.54 12.19 15.69
N VAL A 42 4.78 13.02 16.41
CA VAL A 42 5.14 13.53 17.72
C VAL A 42 4.15 13.00 18.74
N CYS A 43 4.64 12.21 19.70
CA CYS A 43 3.86 11.73 20.83
C CYS A 43 4.19 12.53 22.08
N ASN A 44 3.20 12.76 22.94
CA ASN A 44 3.45 13.35 24.25
C ASN A 44 4.20 12.36 25.16
N THR A 45 4.78 12.86 26.25
CA THR A 45 5.60 12.04 27.17
C THR A 45 4.82 10.88 27.79
N ALA A 46 3.51 11.06 28.01
CA ALA A 46 2.64 10.02 28.56
C ALA A 46 2.22 8.94 27.53
N ASP A 47 2.59 9.10 26.26
CA ASP A 47 2.12 8.28 25.13
C ASP A 47 0.59 8.10 25.12
N THR A 48 -0.13 9.17 25.44
CA THR A 48 -1.60 9.24 25.41
C THR A 48 -2.13 9.95 24.17
N THR A 49 -1.27 10.72 23.49
CA THR A 49 -1.58 11.42 22.25
C THR A 49 -0.39 11.39 21.32
N CYS A 50 -0.60 10.95 20.09
CA CYS A 50 0.36 11.06 19.00
C CYS A 50 -0.24 11.88 17.86
N THR A 51 0.44 12.96 17.48
CA THR A 51 0.11 13.80 16.33
C THR A 51 1.01 13.46 15.16
N TRP A 52 0.40 13.09 14.05
CA TRP A 52 1.04 12.89 12.76
C TRP A 52 0.84 14.12 11.90
N ASN A 53 1.91 14.65 11.33
CA ASN A 53 1.87 15.76 10.39
C ASN A 53 2.55 15.33 9.09
N PHE A 54 1.86 15.51 7.97
CA PHE A 54 2.38 15.18 6.64
C PHE A 54 1.59 15.92 5.56
N LYS A 55 2.05 15.85 4.32
CA LYS A 55 1.26 16.27 3.15
C LYS A 55 1.07 15.09 2.20
N ILE A 56 -0.08 15.05 1.54
CA ILE A 56 -0.43 14.05 0.53
C ILE A 56 -0.35 14.74 -0.83
N PHE A 57 0.67 14.41 -1.61
CA PHE A 57 0.82 14.90 -2.98
C PHE A 57 0.36 13.81 -3.96
N PRO A 58 -0.74 14.01 -4.71
CA PRO A 58 -1.31 12.97 -5.56
C PRO A 58 -0.58 12.82 -6.91
N GLY A 59 0.66 13.31 -7.00
CA GLY A 59 1.47 13.28 -8.23
C GLY A 59 1.17 14.42 -9.22
N SER A 60 0.19 15.27 -8.94
CA SER A 60 -0.10 16.51 -9.68
C SER A 60 -0.83 17.51 -8.78
N GLY A 61 -0.89 18.79 -9.18
CA GLY A 61 -1.58 19.83 -8.42
C GLY A 61 -0.90 20.16 -7.08
N THR A 62 -1.70 20.51 -6.07
CA THR A 62 -1.20 20.94 -4.75
C THR A 62 -1.28 19.82 -3.72
N ALA A 63 -0.22 19.66 -2.93
CA ALA A 63 -0.20 18.71 -1.82
C ALA A 63 -1.19 19.12 -0.72
N THR A 64 -1.98 18.17 -0.22
CA THR A 64 -2.95 18.39 0.86
C THR A 64 -2.28 18.16 2.20
N ALA A 65 -2.21 19.19 3.06
CA ALA A 65 -1.71 19.05 4.41
C ALA A 65 -2.67 18.23 5.28
N CYS A 66 -2.12 17.36 6.12
CA CYS A 66 -2.88 16.48 6.99
C CYS A 66 -2.28 16.51 8.40
N LYS A 67 -3.15 16.81 9.37
CA LYS A 67 -2.88 16.64 10.81
C LYS A 67 -3.78 15.52 11.31
N TYR A 68 -3.18 14.40 11.66
CA TYR A 68 -3.87 13.20 12.09
C TYR A 68 -3.50 12.87 13.54
N VAL A 69 -4.48 12.88 14.44
CA VAL A 69 -4.25 12.72 15.88
C VAL A 69 -4.82 11.40 16.35
N ILE A 70 -4.00 10.63 17.07
CA ILE A 70 -4.39 9.39 17.74
C ILE A 70 -4.36 9.67 19.24
N ASN A 71 -5.43 9.32 19.94
CA ASN A 71 -5.55 9.42 21.39
C ASN A 71 -5.85 8.05 21.99
N GLY A 72 -5.23 7.74 23.12
CA GLY A 72 -5.43 6.48 23.85
C GLY A 72 -4.17 6.03 24.58
N ALA A 73 -4.31 5.08 25.50
CA ALA A 73 -3.13 4.50 26.17
C ALA A 73 -2.23 3.82 25.15
N ASN A 74 -0.92 4.11 25.19
CA ASN A 74 0.05 3.70 24.19
C ASN A 74 -0.30 4.19 22.78
N ALA A 75 -0.64 5.47 22.63
CA ALA A 75 -1.05 6.11 21.37
C ALA A 75 -0.09 5.82 20.20
N SER A 76 1.20 5.60 20.49
CA SER A 76 2.21 5.24 19.49
C SER A 76 2.05 3.84 18.88
N LYS A 77 1.24 2.97 19.48
CA LYS A 77 1.12 1.54 19.15
C LYS A 77 -0.32 1.03 19.03
N ILE A 78 -1.27 1.94 18.87
CA ILE A 78 -2.69 1.59 18.68
C ILE A 78 -3.16 1.98 17.28
N ASN A 79 -4.30 1.42 16.91
CA ASN A 79 -5.02 1.82 15.70
C ASN A 79 -5.64 3.20 15.90
N GLY A 80 -5.83 3.93 14.81
CA GLY A 80 -6.48 5.23 14.87
C GLY A 80 -7.34 5.53 13.66
N GLY A 81 -7.99 6.70 13.73
CA GLY A 81 -8.92 7.18 12.73
C GLY A 81 -10.34 6.63 12.91
N PRO A 82 -11.24 6.92 11.95
CA PRO A 82 -10.98 7.69 10.73
C PRO A 82 -10.79 9.20 11.00
N SER A 83 -9.90 9.83 10.23
CA SER A 83 -9.70 11.28 10.22
C SER A 83 -9.75 11.81 8.79
N LYS A 84 -10.31 13.00 8.59
CA LYS A 84 -10.43 13.64 7.27
C LYS A 84 -9.31 14.65 7.05
N CYS A 85 -8.67 14.59 5.89
CA CYS A 85 -7.66 15.54 5.43
C CYS A 85 -7.97 15.95 3.99
N GLY A 86 -8.72 17.05 3.82
CA GLY A 86 -9.22 17.46 2.52
C GLY A 86 -10.09 16.36 1.88
N ASN A 87 -9.68 15.90 0.69
CA ASN A 87 -10.33 14.82 -0.06
C ASN A 87 -9.87 13.41 0.33
N PHE A 88 -9.09 13.29 1.41
CA PHE A 88 -8.56 12.02 1.89
C PHE A 88 -9.17 11.65 3.25
N GLN A 89 -9.42 10.36 3.45
CA GLN A 89 -9.73 9.73 4.73
C GLN A 89 -8.53 8.89 5.16
N ILE A 90 -8.13 9.06 6.42
CA ILE A 90 -6.96 8.42 7.01
C ILE A 90 -7.38 7.51 8.16
N THR A 91 -6.95 6.25 8.13
CA THR A 91 -6.90 5.38 9.31
C THR A 91 -5.48 4.84 9.47
N SER A 92 -5.19 4.22 10.60
CA SER A 92 -3.89 3.56 10.79
C SER A 92 -4.01 2.29 11.63
N GLY A 93 -3.10 1.35 11.37
CA GLY A 93 -2.91 0.17 12.20
C GLY A 93 -1.45 -0.01 12.59
N TRP A 94 -1.20 -0.34 13.86
CA TRP A 94 0.14 -0.70 14.33
C TRP A 94 0.28 -2.22 14.41
N SER A 95 1.46 -2.73 14.05
CA SER A 95 1.82 -4.14 14.19
C SER A 95 3.20 -4.28 14.83
N GLY A 96 3.28 -5.15 15.84
CA GLY A 96 4.51 -5.61 16.47
C GLY A 96 4.93 -7.02 16.04
N GLN A 97 4.37 -7.56 14.95
CA GLN A 97 4.50 -8.98 14.59
C GLN A 97 5.95 -9.45 14.35
N PHE A 98 6.88 -8.52 14.08
CA PHE A 98 8.29 -8.81 13.82
C PHE A 98 9.16 -8.72 15.10
N GLY A 99 8.55 -8.75 16.28
CA GLY A 99 9.22 -8.78 17.57
C GLY A 99 9.51 -7.40 18.16
N ALA A 100 10.05 -7.41 19.38
CA ALA A 100 10.30 -6.20 20.16
C ALA A 100 11.23 -5.22 19.42
N GLY A 101 10.82 -3.95 19.35
CA GLY A 101 11.58 -2.89 18.67
C GLY A 101 11.51 -2.90 17.14
N ASN A 102 10.75 -3.83 16.54
CA ASN A 102 10.52 -3.92 15.09
C ASN A 102 9.04 -3.65 14.74
N GLY A 103 8.37 -2.82 15.54
CA GLY A 103 7.01 -2.38 15.26
C GLY A 103 6.96 -1.41 14.09
N PHE A 104 5.81 -1.37 13.43
CA PHE A 104 5.52 -0.42 12.36
C PHE A 104 4.05 -0.01 12.37
N THR A 105 3.78 1.17 11.85
CA THR A 105 2.43 1.67 11.61
C THR A 105 2.19 1.76 10.11
N THR A 106 1.08 1.19 9.65
CA THR A 106 0.57 1.38 8.29
C THR A 106 -0.58 2.37 8.33
N LEU A 107 -0.51 3.40 7.49
CA LEU A 107 -1.62 4.29 7.21
C LEU A 107 -2.47 3.70 6.08
N SER A 108 -3.77 3.87 6.14
CA SER A 108 -4.67 3.74 4.99
C SER A 108 -5.06 5.15 4.56
N VAL A 109 -4.68 5.54 3.35
CA VAL A 109 -4.98 6.87 2.80
C VAL A 109 -5.92 6.70 1.62
N VAL A 110 -7.22 6.93 1.86
CA VAL A 110 -8.28 6.74 0.87
C VAL A 110 -8.71 8.09 0.32
N SER A 111 -8.72 8.26 -1.00
CA SER A 111 -9.31 9.44 -1.63
C SER A 111 -10.81 9.28 -1.87
N THR A 112 -11.53 10.39 -1.98
CA THR A 112 -12.92 10.41 -2.47
C THR A 112 -13.09 9.83 -3.88
N GLY A 113 -12.02 9.80 -4.68
CA GLY A 113 -11.98 9.20 -6.01
C GLY A 113 -11.79 7.68 -6.01
N LYS A 114 -12.05 6.98 -4.89
CA LYS A 114 -11.90 5.52 -4.74
C LYS A 114 -10.50 5.00 -5.04
N HIS A 115 -9.46 5.74 -4.66
CA HIS A 115 -8.08 5.25 -4.68
C HIS A 115 -7.49 5.17 -3.29
N ILE A 116 -6.58 4.22 -3.06
CA ILE A 116 -5.95 3.96 -1.77
C ILE A 116 -4.44 3.76 -1.91
N ILE A 117 -3.67 4.27 -0.94
CA ILE A 117 -2.27 3.87 -0.71
C ILE A 117 -2.11 3.39 0.74
N TYR A 118 -1.11 2.54 0.97
CA TYR A 118 -0.76 2.01 2.29
C TYR A 118 0.66 2.38 2.74
N PRO A 119 0.93 3.66 3.09
CA PRO A 119 2.22 4.07 3.62
C PRO A 119 2.55 3.35 4.93
N ALA A 120 3.74 2.79 5.04
CA ALA A 120 4.19 2.09 6.23
C ALA A 120 5.47 2.71 6.77
N TYR A 121 5.52 2.90 8.09
CA TYR A 121 6.66 3.50 8.78
C TYR A 121 7.01 2.69 10.01
N THR A 122 8.27 2.33 10.15
CA THR A 122 8.80 1.66 11.35
C THR A 122 8.81 2.61 12.55
N ASP A 123 8.72 2.07 13.76
CA ASP A 123 8.85 2.87 14.98
C ASP A 123 10.21 3.61 15.03
N LYS A 124 11.26 3.03 14.42
CA LYS A 124 12.58 3.66 14.27
C LYS A 124 12.54 4.91 13.39
N GLN A 125 11.82 4.88 12.27
CA GLN A 125 11.66 6.05 11.40
C GLN A 125 10.86 7.16 12.09
N LEU A 126 9.89 6.80 12.93
CA LEU A 126 8.99 7.73 13.60
C LEU A 126 9.54 8.28 14.93
N ALA A 127 10.68 7.78 15.39
CA ALA A 127 11.23 8.12 16.68
C ALA A 127 11.68 9.60 16.75
N GLY A 128 11.41 10.24 17.89
CA GLY A 128 11.91 11.57 18.20
C GLY A 128 11.29 12.72 17.40
N GLY A 129 10.12 12.52 16.77
CA GLY A 129 9.41 13.61 16.09
C GLY A 129 10.09 14.14 14.83
N LYS A 130 11.12 13.45 14.34
CA LYS A 130 11.88 13.87 13.17
C LYS A 130 11.05 13.68 11.91
N VAL A 131 11.32 14.52 10.92
CA VAL A 131 10.78 14.33 9.57
C VAL A 131 11.45 13.10 8.97
N VAL A 132 10.63 12.13 8.55
CA VAL A 132 11.07 10.95 7.84
C VAL A 132 11.69 11.37 6.50
N LYS A 133 12.86 10.83 6.20
CA LYS A 133 13.55 11.05 4.93
C LYS A 133 14.02 9.70 4.36
N PRO A 134 13.97 9.52 3.02
CA PRO A 134 13.30 10.41 2.06
C PRO A 134 11.77 10.40 2.23
N ASP A 135 11.11 11.36 1.58
CA ASP A 135 9.66 11.27 1.36
C ASP A 135 9.35 9.97 0.59
N GLN A 136 8.23 9.32 0.89
CA GLN A 136 7.90 8.00 0.32
C GLN A 136 6.78 8.12 -0.71
N SER A 137 6.98 7.50 -1.86
CA SER A 137 6.01 7.45 -2.96
C SER A 137 5.41 6.05 -3.10
N TYR A 138 4.12 6.01 -3.40
CA TYR A 138 3.35 4.77 -3.52
C TYR A 138 2.44 4.86 -4.74
N THR A 139 2.34 3.76 -5.48
CA THR A 139 1.35 3.64 -6.56
C THR A 139 -0.02 3.36 -5.94
N PRO A 140 -1.04 4.19 -6.17
CA PRO A 140 -2.39 3.94 -5.65
C PRO A 140 -3.01 2.68 -6.23
N ALA A 141 -3.82 2.00 -5.44
CA ALA A 141 -4.75 0.98 -5.91
C ALA A 141 -6.16 1.57 -6.10
N ALA A 142 -6.89 1.06 -7.08
CA ALA A 142 -8.32 1.34 -7.25
C ALA A 142 -9.13 0.48 -6.28
N LEU A 143 -10.07 1.11 -5.58
CA LEU A 143 -11.07 0.44 -4.77
C LEU A 143 -12.28 0.07 -5.66
N PRO A 144 -12.91 -1.10 -5.43
CA PRO A 144 -14.14 -1.50 -6.14
C PRO A 144 -15.30 -0.48 -6.05
#